data_AF-X0UN32-F1
#
_entry.id   AF-X0UN32-F1
#
_cell.length_a   1.000
_cell.length_b   1.000
_cell.length_c   1.000
_cell.angle_alpha   90.00
_cell.angle_beta   90.00
_cell.angle_gamma   90.00
#
_symmetry.space_group_name_H-M   'P 1'
#
loop_
_entity.id
_entity.type
_entity.pdbx_description
1 polymer ?
#
loop_
_entity_poly.entity_id
_entity_poly.type
_entity_poly.pdbx_seq_one_letter_code
_entity_poly.pdbx_strand_id
1 'polypeptide(L)'
;NDGSKERSVTFTITHAPLSQPIEQFGRFHAKWHRDTFLPEEPERRAIDWTMLKTQGRGRFCGVMLHVWNPKGGWWGEGDEKFFVDGEKFPSTFGTGSEDYFGYAWCTPTLFDNAYHNQTISMDNRGHISVNRWHITDNVPFQESFEAAIEKYYSNQKPTLYACTAYWYLAPGDTDCYQPVPIEQRIGYWRPRTILKVDNALEAEDLKIIKKTAGKVTREVIHSFEEIALSGEAHLIWAQAEQGDKLDLLVPVEKTGRYKLKMQFTKAMYCG
;
A
#
# COMPACT_ATOMS: atom_id res chain seq x y z
N ASN A 1 -23.86 -5.65 -13.04
CA ASN A 1 -22.91 -6.77 -13.03
C ASN A 1 -22.00 -6.54 -14.22
N ASP A 2 -20.76 -6.15 -13.97
CA ASP A 2 -19.81 -5.82 -15.04
C ASP A 2 -18.92 -7.02 -15.42
N GLY A 3 -19.17 -8.20 -14.83
CA GLY A 3 -18.44 -9.43 -15.13
C GLY A 3 -19.03 -10.20 -16.33
N SER A 4 -18.23 -11.08 -16.92
CA SER A 4 -18.62 -11.94 -18.05
C SER A 4 -19.53 -13.12 -17.69
N LYS A 5 -19.80 -13.32 -16.40
CA LYS A 5 -20.65 -14.40 -15.89
C LYS A 5 -21.83 -13.79 -15.16
N GLU A 6 -23.01 -14.33 -15.41
CA GLU A 6 -24.20 -14.01 -14.63
C GLU A 6 -23.96 -14.41 -13.16
N ARG A 7 -24.43 -13.56 -12.24
CA ARG A 7 -24.31 -13.75 -10.80
C ARG A 7 -25.62 -13.38 -10.15
N SER A 8 -26.11 -14.25 -9.28
CA SER A 8 -27.23 -13.95 -8.38
C SER A 8 -26.66 -13.58 -7.02
N VAL A 9 -27.16 -12.49 -6.45
CA VAL A 9 -26.81 -12.01 -5.10
C VAL A 9 -28.11 -11.76 -4.34
N THR A 10 -28.13 -12.19 -3.07
CA THR A 10 -29.23 -11.90 -2.15
C THR A 10 -28.76 -10.79 -1.23
N PHE A 11 -29.58 -9.74 -1.07
CA PHE A 11 -29.30 -8.63 -0.17
C PHE A 11 -30.55 -8.26 0.62
N THR A 12 -30.33 -7.72 1.81
CA THR A 12 -31.38 -7.17 2.67
C THR A 12 -31.12 -5.69 2.83
N ILE A 13 -32.12 -4.86 2.53
CA ILE A 13 -32.09 -3.42 2.82
C ILE A 13 -32.99 -3.19 4.02
N THR A 14 -32.39 -2.73 5.11
CA THR A 14 -33.12 -2.31 6.32
C THR A 14 -33.08 -0.79 6.41
N HIS A 15 -34.23 -0.18 6.67
CA HIS A 15 -34.34 1.27 6.85
C HIS A 15 -35.28 1.58 8.01
N ALA A 16 -35.16 2.78 8.57
CA ALA A 16 -36.06 3.30 9.59
C ALA A 16 -36.79 4.54 9.06
N PRO A 17 -38.00 4.86 9.54
CA PRO A 17 -38.64 6.14 9.28
C PRO A 17 -37.75 7.31 9.73
N LEU A 18 -37.78 8.41 9.00
CA LEU A 18 -37.06 9.62 9.38
C LEU A 18 -37.70 10.26 10.62
N SER A 19 -36.88 10.73 11.55
CA SER A 19 -37.35 11.47 12.72
C SER A 19 -37.63 12.95 12.44
N GLN A 20 -37.16 13.46 11.29
CA GLN A 20 -37.25 14.85 10.84
C GLN A 20 -37.44 14.90 9.31
N PRO A 21 -37.80 16.04 8.72
CA PRO A 21 -37.81 16.21 7.26
C PRO A 21 -36.47 15.85 6.61
N ILE A 22 -36.49 15.22 5.43
CA ILE A 22 -35.30 14.69 4.74
C ILE A 22 -34.29 15.79 4.36
N GLU A 23 -34.76 17.03 4.25
CA GLU A 23 -33.97 18.24 3.99
C GLU A 23 -33.11 18.66 5.18
N GLN A 24 -33.30 18.06 6.36
CA GLN A 24 -32.47 18.33 7.55
C GLN A 24 -31.30 17.34 7.69
N PHE A 25 -31.33 16.23 6.97
CA PHE A 25 -30.27 15.21 7.01
C PHE A 25 -29.25 15.41 5.90
N GLY A 26 -27.99 15.07 6.18
CA GLY A 26 -26.97 14.94 5.14
C GLY A 26 -27.31 13.80 4.16
N ARG A 27 -26.71 13.84 2.97
CA ARG A 27 -26.72 12.74 1.99
C ARG A 27 -25.42 11.97 2.11
N PHE A 28 -25.51 10.65 2.23
CA PHE A 28 -24.34 9.79 2.31
C PHE A 28 -23.74 9.57 0.92
N HIS A 29 -22.42 9.69 0.82
CA HIS A 29 -21.65 9.46 -0.37
C HIS A 29 -20.55 8.43 -0.11
N ALA A 30 -20.36 7.53 -1.07
CA ALA A 30 -19.29 6.55 -1.08
C ALA A 30 -18.77 6.40 -2.51
N LYS A 31 -17.49 6.69 -2.72
CA LYS A 31 -16.91 6.71 -4.08
C LYS A 31 -15.55 6.04 -4.11
N TRP A 32 -15.46 5.04 -4.97
CA TRP A 32 -14.19 4.42 -5.32
C TRP A 32 -13.51 5.21 -6.41
N HIS A 33 -12.21 5.45 -6.29
CA HIS A 33 -11.42 6.05 -7.36
C HIS A 33 -9.93 5.72 -7.30
N ARG A 34 -9.20 6.10 -8.36
CA ARG A 34 -7.74 6.10 -8.44
C ARG A 34 -7.29 7.41 -9.05
N ASP A 35 -6.26 8.03 -8.48
CA ASP A 35 -5.59 9.21 -9.05
C ASP A 35 -6.56 10.33 -9.49
N THR A 36 -7.70 10.50 -8.81
CA THR A 36 -8.75 11.45 -9.19
C THR A 36 -8.60 12.71 -8.36
N PHE A 37 -8.69 13.88 -9.01
CA PHE A 37 -8.50 15.19 -8.40
C PHE A 37 -7.15 15.34 -7.65
N LEU A 38 -6.07 14.77 -8.20
CA LEU A 38 -4.72 14.99 -7.69
C LEU A 38 -4.39 16.50 -7.67
N PRO A 39 -3.53 16.96 -6.75
CA PRO A 39 -3.15 18.37 -6.68
C PRO A 39 -2.61 18.88 -8.02
N GLU A 40 -2.95 20.11 -8.36
CA GLU A 40 -2.44 20.79 -9.56
C GLU A 40 -1.03 21.35 -9.32
N GLU A 41 -0.78 21.82 -8.10
CA GLU A 41 0.50 22.39 -7.70
C GLU A 41 1.62 21.33 -7.75
N PRO A 42 2.73 21.55 -8.49
CA PRO A 42 3.77 20.54 -8.67
C PRO A 42 4.37 20.00 -7.38
N GLU A 43 4.56 20.85 -6.38
CA GLU A 43 5.14 20.47 -5.08
C GLU A 43 4.19 19.55 -4.29
N ARG A 44 2.90 19.93 -4.19
CA ARG A 44 1.86 19.05 -3.62
C ARG A 44 1.75 17.76 -4.43
N ARG A 45 1.68 17.85 -5.76
CA ARG A 45 1.50 16.70 -6.65
C ARG A 45 2.64 15.69 -6.61
N ALA A 46 3.85 16.15 -6.26
CA ALA A 46 5.02 15.29 -6.15
C ALA A 46 4.87 14.28 -5.01
N ILE A 47 4.13 14.61 -3.95
CA ILE A 47 4.05 13.79 -2.75
C ILE A 47 2.62 13.43 -2.35
N ASP A 48 1.64 14.31 -2.51
CA ASP A 48 0.29 14.11 -2.01
C ASP A 48 -0.63 13.41 -3.01
N TRP A 49 -1.35 12.43 -2.48
CA TRP A 49 -2.36 11.66 -3.18
C TRP A 49 -3.74 11.94 -2.59
N THR A 50 -4.65 12.49 -3.40
CA THR A 50 -5.99 12.86 -2.97
C THR A 50 -6.82 11.62 -2.60
N MET A 51 -7.30 11.56 -1.35
CA MET A 51 -8.29 10.59 -0.90
C MET A 51 -9.73 11.09 -1.11
N LEU A 52 -9.97 12.39 -0.91
CA LEU A 52 -11.25 13.05 -1.16
C LEU A 52 -11.00 14.52 -1.52
N LYS A 53 -11.69 15.06 -2.53
CA LYS A 53 -11.79 16.50 -2.79
C LYS A 53 -13.24 16.86 -3.12
N THR A 54 -13.86 17.72 -2.32
CA THR A 54 -15.29 18.04 -2.46
C THR A 54 -15.59 19.49 -2.08
N GLN A 55 -16.76 19.97 -2.51
CA GLN A 55 -17.29 21.30 -2.23
C GLN A 55 -18.68 21.17 -1.60
N GLY A 56 -19.10 22.21 -0.90
CA GLY A 56 -20.35 22.26 -0.14
C GLY A 56 -20.12 22.08 1.34
N ARG A 57 -21.22 21.91 2.09
CA ARG A 57 -21.17 21.71 3.54
C ARG A 57 -21.29 20.24 3.87
N GLY A 58 -20.42 19.71 4.72
CA GLY A 58 -20.42 18.28 4.96
C GLY A 58 -19.54 17.80 6.09
N ARG A 59 -19.30 16.49 6.07
CA ARG A 59 -18.42 15.81 7.02
C ARG A 59 -17.73 14.63 6.33
N PHE A 60 -16.41 14.55 6.48
CA PHE A 60 -15.66 13.36 6.10
C PHE A 60 -15.82 12.26 7.15
N CYS A 61 -16.12 11.05 6.69
CA CYS A 61 -16.40 9.89 7.55
C CYS A 61 -15.32 8.82 7.50
N GLY A 62 -14.32 8.96 6.64
CA GLY A 62 -13.19 8.04 6.55
C GLY A 62 -12.97 7.46 5.17
N VAL A 63 -12.08 6.48 5.12
CA VAL A 63 -11.52 5.96 3.87
C VAL A 63 -11.11 4.49 4.04
N MET A 64 -11.38 3.71 2.99
CA MET A 64 -10.64 2.48 2.72
C MET A 64 -9.52 2.83 1.75
N LEU A 65 -8.28 2.55 2.09
CA LEU A 65 -7.13 2.68 1.20
C LEU A 65 -6.63 1.29 0.81
N HIS A 66 -6.44 1.10 -0.49
CA HIS A 66 -5.81 -0.07 -1.07
C HIS A 66 -4.52 0.34 -1.76
N VAL A 67 -3.44 -0.35 -1.39
CA VAL A 67 -2.11 -0.14 -1.95
C VAL A 67 -1.67 -1.41 -2.67
N TRP A 68 -1.24 -1.26 -3.91
CA TRP A 68 -0.45 -2.27 -4.61
C TRP A 68 1.03 -1.86 -4.53
N ASN A 69 1.85 -2.56 -3.76
CA ASN A 69 3.28 -2.32 -3.58
C ASN A 69 4.11 -3.57 -3.94
N PRO A 70 4.22 -3.95 -5.23
CA PRO A 70 4.81 -5.22 -5.65
C PRO A 70 6.30 -5.37 -5.31
N LYS A 71 7.03 -4.25 -5.34
CA LYS A 71 8.47 -4.22 -5.04
C LYS A 71 8.76 -4.19 -3.53
N GLY A 72 7.74 -4.01 -2.70
CA GLY A 72 7.90 -3.89 -1.25
C GLY A 72 8.62 -2.59 -0.87
N GLY A 73 9.24 -2.61 0.30
CA GLY A 73 9.73 -1.38 0.94
C GLY A 73 8.61 -0.67 1.68
N TRP A 74 8.98 0.21 2.60
CA TRP A 74 8.03 0.87 3.48
C TRP A 74 7.19 1.91 2.71
N TRP A 75 5.89 1.62 2.56
CA TRP A 75 4.96 2.46 1.81
C TRP A 75 4.27 3.50 2.68
N GLY A 76 4.16 3.24 3.98
CA GLY A 76 3.28 3.92 4.89
C GLY A 76 3.88 5.13 5.60
N GLU A 77 5.07 5.61 5.23
CA GLU A 77 5.69 6.77 5.88
C GLU A 77 4.93 8.09 5.66
N GLY A 78 4.03 8.14 4.67
CA GLY A 78 3.43 9.38 4.21
C GLY A 78 2.33 9.92 5.12
N ASP A 79 2.40 11.21 5.43
CA ASP A 79 1.45 11.91 6.30
C ASP A 79 0.08 12.12 5.64
N GLU A 80 -1.01 11.91 6.40
CA GLU A 80 -2.31 12.42 6.02
C GLU A 80 -2.41 13.94 6.23
N LYS A 81 -3.13 14.61 5.32
CA LYS A 81 -3.34 16.06 5.36
C LYS A 81 -4.79 16.38 5.06
N PHE A 82 -5.46 17.09 5.95
CA PHE A 82 -6.83 17.57 5.74
C PHE A 82 -6.82 19.09 5.59
N PHE A 83 -7.37 19.55 4.46
CA PHE A 83 -7.57 20.95 4.13
C PHE A 83 -9.07 21.25 4.20
N VAL A 84 -9.47 21.98 5.23
CA VAL A 84 -10.85 22.41 5.49
C VAL A 84 -11.04 23.83 4.98
N ASP A 85 -12.12 24.05 4.24
CA ASP A 85 -12.62 25.37 3.82
C ASP A 85 -11.56 26.26 3.15
N GLY A 86 -10.79 25.67 2.22
CA GLY A 86 -9.83 26.39 1.38
C GLY A 86 -8.53 26.79 2.07
N GLU A 87 -8.21 26.20 3.22
CA GLU A 87 -6.95 26.49 3.92
C GLU A 87 -5.71 26.19 3.08
N LYS A 88 -4.66 27.01 3.25
CA LYS A 88 -3.38 26.86 2.53
C LYS A 88 -2.42 25.86 3.19
N PHE A 89 -2.59 25.67 4.49
CA PHE A 89 -1.85 24.71 5.30
C PHE A 89 -2.87 23.82 6.00
N PRO A 90 -2.70 22.50 6.04
CA PRO A 90 -3.74 21.62 6.53
C PRO A 90 -3.88 21.74 8.06
N SER A 91 -5.11 21.84 8.54
CA SER A 91 -5.44 21.88 9.97
C SER A 91 -5.24 20.52 10.65
N THR A 92 -5.27 19.44 9.87
CA THR A 92 -4.83 18.11 10.30
C THR A 92 -3.61 17.70 9.48
N PHE A 93 -2.52 17.42 10.18
CA PHE A 93 -1.26 16.99 9.58
C PHE A 93 -0.73 15.83 10.44
N GLY A 94 -0.64 14.64 9.84
CA GLY A 94 -0.20 13.42 10.51
C GLY A 94 1.31 13.25 10.61
N THR A 95 1.71 12.01 10.88
CA THR A 95 3.11 11.58 11.07
C THR A 95 3.48 10.30 10.33
N GLY A 96 2.51 9.70 9.65
CA GLY A 96 2.67 8.46 8.91
C GLY A 96 1.30 7.87 8.55
N SER A 97 1.24 7.18 7.42
CA SER A 97 0.03 6.46 7.01
C SER A 97 -0.28 5.35 8.01
N GLU A 98 0.72 4.67 8.57
CA GLU A 98 0.48 3.68 9.62
C GLU A 98 -0.16 4.29 10.85
N ASP A 99 0.32 5.47 11.25
CA ASP A 99 -0.16 6.18 12.43
C ASP A 99 -1.61 6.59 12.21
N TYR A 100 -1.93 7.07 11.00
CA TYR A 100 -3.29 7.35 10.59
C TYR A 100 -4.18 6.10 10.62
N PHE A 101 -3.71 4.96 10.15
CA PHE A 101 -4.47 3.70 10.21
C PHE A 101 -4.38 2.98 11.56
N GLY A 102 -3.72 3.58 12.57
CA GLY A 102 -3.70 3.16 13.95
C GLY A 102 -2.80 1.94 14.24
N TYR A 103 -1.66 1.86 13.56
CA TYR A 103 -0.57 0.96 13.89
C TYR A 103 0.78 1.69 13.80
N ALA A 104 1.88 1.00 14.12
CA ALA A 104 3.21 1.61 14.16
C ALA A 104 4.31 0.63 13.70
N TRP A 105 5.52 1.15 13.49
CA TRP A 105 6.74 0.36 13.23
C TRP A 105 6.63 -0.55 12.02
N CYS A 106 5.99 -0.06 10.95
CA CYS A 106 5.88 -0.76 9.68
C CYS A 106 5.22 -2.15 9.77
N THR A 107 4.46 -2.44 10.84
CA THR A 107 4.06 -3.82 11.13
C THR A 107 3.12 -4.37 10.04
N PRO A 108 3.45 -5.53 9.44
CA PRO A 108 2.57 -6.17 8.46
C PRO A 108 1.43 -6.97 9.11
N THR A 109 1.34 -6.93 10.44
CA THR A 109 0.38 -7.71 11.22
C THR A 109 -1.05 -7.28 10.90
N LEU A 110 -1.91 -8.23 10.58
CA LEU A 110 -3.34 -7.95 10.41
C LEU A 110 -3.96 -7.65 11.77
N PHE A 111 -4.85 -6.67 11.81
CA PHE A 111 -5.64 -6.36 13.00
C PHE A 111 -7.01 -5.85 12.58
N ASP A 112 -7.99 -5.98 13.47
CA ASP A 112 -9.37 -5.57 13.24
C ASP A 112 -9.93 -4.82 14.46
N ASN A 113 -9.97 -3.48 14.37
CA ASN A 113 -10.70 -2.65 15.32
C ASN A 113 -11.89 -1.99 14.61
N ALA A 114 -12.91 -1.62 15.39
CA ALA A 114 -14.16 -1.09 14.86
C ALA A 114 -14.02 0.16 13.96
N TYR A 115 -13.00 1.00 14.22
CA TYR A 115 -12.79 2.27 13.51
C TYR A 115 -11.51 2.33 12.70
N HIS A 116 -10.65 1.32 12.78
CA HIS A 116 -9.49 1.22 11.92
C HIS A 116 -8.97 -0.22 11.89
N ASN A 117 -8.50 -0.68 10.73
CA ASN A 117 -8.01 -2.04 10.57
C ASN A 117 -7.02 -2.18 9.41
N GLN A 118 -6.23 -3.25 9.45
CA GLN A 118 -5.38 -3.72 8.36
C GLN A 118 -5.86 -5.10 7.95
N THR A 119 -6.62 -5.18 6.86
CA THR A 119 -7.30 -6.40 6.41
C THR A 119 -6.46 -7.22 5.44
N ILE A 120 -5.49 -6.59 4.77
CA ILE A 120 -4.51 -7.23 3.88
C ILE A 120 -3.17 -6.50 4.07
N SER A 121 -2.04 -7.20 4.11
CA SER A 121 -0.71 -6.57 4.16
C SER A 121 0.34 -7.21 3.24
N MET A 122 0.24 -8.49 2.89
CA MET A 122 1.24 -9.21 2.06
C MET A 122 2.70 -8.87 2.43
N ASP A 123 2.98 -8.72 3.73
CA ASP A 123 4.29 -8.31 4.26
C ASP A 123 4.81 -6.97 3.69
N ASN A 124 3.92 -5.99 3.55
CA ASN A 124 4.14 -4.71 2.87
C ASN A 124 4.64 -4.84 1.41
N ARG A 125 4.54 -6.03 0.80
CA ARG A 125 5.12 -6.39 -0.50
C ARG A 125 4.09 -7.09 -1.37
N GLY A 126 3.05 -6.34 -1.73
CA GLY A 126 1.96 -6.81 -2.56
C GLY A 126 0.73 -5.97 -2.35
N HIS A 127 -0.41 -6.61 -2.10
CA HIS A 127 -1.63 -5.93 -1.72
C HIS A 127 -1.61 -5.56 -0.24
N ILE A 128 -1.94 -4.31 0.05
CA ILE A 128 -2.23 -3.81 1.39
C ILE A 128 -3.62 -3.19 1.35
N SER A 129 -4.42 -3.44 2.39
CA SER A 129 -5.72 -2.82 2.58
C SER A 129 -5.89 -2.39 4.02
N VAL A 130 -6.08 -1.10 4.20
CA VAL A 130 -6.26 -0.44 5.48
C VAL A 130 -7.52 0.41 5.45
N ASN A 131 -8.16 0.56 6.60
CA ASN A 131 -9.37 1.36 6.72
C ASN A 131 -9.28 2.25 7.96
N ARG A 132 -9.87 3.44 7.89
CA ARG A 132 -10.12 4.31 9.04
C ARG A 132 -11.49 4.96 8.87
N TRP A 133 -12.30 4.95 9.92
CA TRP A 133 -13.61 5.61 9.98
C TRP A 133 -13.66 6.65 11.08
N HIS A 134 -13.96 7.90 10.69
CA HIS A 134 -14.14 9.03 11.60
C HIS A 134 -15.58 9.05 12.14
N ILE A 135 -15.90 8.10 13.02
CA ILE A 135 -17.24 7.99 13.63
C ILE A 135 -17.30 8.83 14.92
N THR A 136 -16.36 8.59 15.84
CA THR A 136 -16.29 9.27 17.14
C THR A 136 -15.58 10.61 17.06
N ASP A 137 -14.64 10.74 16.13
CA ASP A 137 -13.96 11.97 15.76
C ASP A 137 -14.63 12.59 14.53
N ASN A 138 -14.67 13.92 14.50
CA ASN A 138 -15.46 14.68 13.53
C ASN A 138 -14.53 15.53 12.65
N VAL A 139 -14.72 15.43 11.34
CA VAL A 139 -14.00 16.24 10.33
C VAL A 139 -15.05 16.98 9.47
N PRO A 140 -15.65 18.06 10.00
CA PRO A 140 -16.66 18.85 9.30
C PRO A 140 -16.03 19.89 8.38
N PHE A 141 -16.80 20.35 7.39
CA PHE A 141 -16.42 21.45 6.50
C PHE A 141 -17.68 22.22 6.07
N GLN A 142 -17.55 23.52 5.80
CA GLN A 142 -18.67 24.40 5.43
C GLN A 142 -18.73 24.73 3.94
N GLU A 143 -17.57 24.80 3.28
CA GLU A 143 -17.44 25.24 1.89
C GLU A 143 -16.69 24.22 1.03
N SER A 144 -15.61 23.63 1.56
CA SER A 144 -14.82 22.65 0.81
C SER A 144 -13.96 21.78 1.70
N PHE A 145 -13.56 20.63 1.17
CA PHE A 145 -12.68 19.71 1.87
C PHE A 145 -11.77 18.97 0.90
N GLU A 146 -10.48 18.91 1.22
CA GLU A 146 -9.50 18.03 0.58
C GLU A 146 -8.82 17.18 1.65
N ALA A 147 -8.97 15.86 1.56
CA ALA A 147 -8.13 14.91 2.26
C ALA A 147 -7.10 14.35 1.28
N ALA A 148 -5.83 14.44 1.67
CA ALA A 148 -4.71 13.86 0.96
C ALA A 148 -3.90 12.96 1.89
N ILE A 149 -3.12 12.05 1.30
CA ILE A 149 -2.12 11.26 2.01
C ILE A 149 -0.85 11.25 1.18
N GLU A 150 0.30 11.43 1.81
CA GLU A 150 1.56 11.38 1.09
C GLU A 150 1.85 9.98 0.56
N LYS A 151 2.49 9.94 -0.61
CA LYS A 151 2.76 8.73 -1.38
C LYS A 151 4.20 8.75 -1.85
N TYR A 152 5.06 8.09 -1.09
CA TYR A 152 6.52 8.14 -1.28
C TYR A 152 6.99 7.34 -2.51
N TYR A 153 6.25 6.32 -2.90
CA TYR A 153 6.57 5.51 -4.07
C TYR A 153 5.70 5.89 -5.27
N SER A 154 6.35 6.25 -6.37
CA SER A 154 5.67 6.60 -7.60
C SER A 154 5.02 5.39 -8.30
N ASN A 155 4.12 5.67 -9.24
CA ASN A 155 3.56 4.67 -10.14
C ASN A 155 4.63 3.98 -11.04
N GLN A 156 5.86 4.51 -11.10
CA GLN A 156 6.99 3.88 -11.83
C GLN A 156 7.69 2.80 -10.98
N LYS A 157 7.65 2.91 -9.64
CA LYS A 157 7.97 1.81 -8.70
C LYS A 157 6.69 1.06 -8.35
N PRO A 158 6.01 0.49 -9.36
CA PRO A 158 4.55 0.37 -9.54
C PRO A 158 3.69 0.37 -8.26
N THR A 159 3.74 1.47 -7.50
CA THR A 159 3.04 1.60 -6.22
C THR A 159 1.75 2.34 -6.50
N LEU A 160 0.65 1.61 -6.54
CA LEU A 160 -0.63 2.13 -7.00
C LEU A 160 -1.59 2.24 -5.84
N TYR A 161 -2.23 3.39 -5.71
CA TYR A 161 -3.25 3.62 -4.70
C TYR A 161 -4.63 3.59 -5.35
N ALA A 162 -5.58 3.03 -4.63
CA ALA A 162 -7.00 3.14 -4.90
C ALA A 162 -7.68 3.35 -3.54
N CYS A 163 -8.77 4.11 -3.49
CA CYS A 163 -9.49 4.28 -2.24
C CYS A 163 -11.00 4.19 -2.47
N THR A 164 -11.74 4.01 -1.39
CA THR A 164 -13.14 4.40 -1.30
C THR A 164 -13.29 5.38 -0.17
N ALA A 165 -13.63 6.63 -0.50
CA ALA A 165 -13.92 7.67 0.47
C ALA A 165 -15.40 7.64 0.87
N TYR A 166 -15.67 7.96 2.13
CA TYR A 166 -17.01 8.02 2.71
C TYR A 166 -17.24 9.40 3.33
N TRP A 167 -18.32 10.08 2.97
CA TRP A 167 -18.63 11.40 3.52
C TRP A 167 -20.12 11.71 3.44
N TYR A 168 -20.52 12.77 4.14
CA TYR A 168 -21.84 13.38 3.99
C TYR A 168 -21.73 14.77 3.37
N LEU A 169 -22.71 15.12 2.55
CA LEU A 169 -22.95 16.50 2.10
C LEU A 169 -24.34 16.98 2.54
N ALA A 170 -24.50 18.29 2.69
CA ALA A 170 -25.79 18.91 2.91
C ALA A 170 -26.71 18.67 1.69
N PRO A 171 -28.04 18.64 1.89
CA PRO A 171 -28.95 18.45 0.78
C PRO A 171 -28.86 19.61 -0.21
N GLY A 172 -28.76 19.28 -1.50
CA GLY A 172 -28.62 20.25 -2.59
C GLY A 172 -27.17 20.42 -3.09
N ASP A 173 -26.18 20.01 -2.29
CA ASP A 173 -24.78 19.97 -2.74
C ASP A 173 -24.55 18.80 -3.71
N THR A 174 -23.53 18.93 -4.57
CA THR A 174 -23.24 17.97 -5.64
C THR A 174 -21.94 17.23 -5.41
N ASP A 175 -22.01 15.91 -5.55
CA ASP A 175 -20.86 15.02 -5.60
C ASP A 175 -20.19 15.09 -6.98
N CYS A 176 -18.93 15.55 -6.99
CA CYS A 176 -18.16 15.71 -8.22
C CYS A 176 -17.58 14.38 -8.76
N TYR A 177 -17.60 13.29 -7.98
CA TYR A 177 -17.04 12.00 -8.39
C TYR A 177 -18.02 11.22 -9.27
N GLN A 178 -17.60 10.98 -10.50
CA GLN A 178 -18.34 10.16 -11.45
C GLN A 178 -18.11 8.67 -11.22
N PRO A 179 -19.04 7.80 -11.64
CA PRO A 179 -18.79 6.35 -11.67
C PRO A 179 -17.54 6.04 -12.47
N VAL A 180 -16.64 5.24 -11.91
CA VAL A 180 -15.40 4.88 -12.60
C VAL A 180 -15.65 3.72 -13.59
N PRO A 181 -15.29 3.86 -14.87
CA PRO A 181 -15.47 2.80 -15.87
C PRO A 181 -14.79 1.48 -15.48
N ILE A 182 -15.31 0.36 -15.98
CA ILE A 182 -14.82 -0.98 -15.61
C ILE A 182 -13.33 -1.15 -15.95
N GLU A 183 -12.91 -0.66 -17.12
CA GLU A 183 -11.54 -0.71 -17.62
C GLU A 183 -10.53 0.02 -16.75
N GLN A 184 -10.99 0.94 -15.90
CA GLN A 184 -10.16 1.62 -14.91
C GLN A 184 -10.22 0.96 -13.52
N ARG A 185 -11.22 0.10 -13.28
CA ARG A 185 -11.44 -0.68 -12.04
C ARG A 185 -10.72 -2.02 -12.03
N ILE A 186 -10.46 -2.61 -13.20
CA ILE A 186 -9.83 -3.94 -13.33
C ILE A 186 -8.48 -3.86 -14.02
N GLY A 187 -7.60 -4.84 -13.78
CA GLY A 187 -6.33 -4.98 -14.50
C GLY A 187 -5.35 -3.81 -14.33
N TYR A 188 -5.63 -2.88 -13.42
CA TYR A 188 -4.83 -1.67 -13.23
C TYR A 188 -3.52 -1.94 -12.50
N TRP A 189 -3.43 -3.05 -11.78
CA TRP A 189 -2.21 -3.59 -11.21
C TRP A 189 -1.80 -4.82 -12.02
N ARG A 190 -0.49 -5.06 -12.11
CA ARG A 190 0.08 -6.23 -12.77
C ARG A 190 0.77 -7.10 -11.72
N PRO A 191 0.61 -8.43 -11.75
CA PRO A 191 1.36 -9.33 -10.88
C PRO A 191 2.86 -9.05 -10.99
N ARG A 192 3.57 -9.22 -9.88
CA ARG A 192 5.02 -9.08 -9.88
C ARG A 192 5.65 -10.23 -10.67
N THR A 193 6.52 -9.87 -11.61
CA THR A 193 7.46 -10.81 -12.23
C THR A 193 8.76 -10.77 -11.45
N ILE A 194 9.10 -11.88 -10.80
CA ILE A 194 10.39 -12.02 -10.13
C ILE A 194 11.41 -12.41 -11.20
N LEU A 195 12.49 -11.63 -11.32
CA LEU A 195 13.61 -12.02 -12.16
C LEU A 195 14.19 -13.33 -11.63
N LYS A 196 14.25 -14.35 -12.47
CA LYS A 196 14.97 -15.59 -12.21
C LYS A 196 15.99 -15.77 -13.31
N VAL A 197 17.26 -15.94 -12.94
CA VAL A 197 18.29 -16.27 -13.91
C VAL A 197 18.16 -17.76 -14.24
N ASP A 198 18.01 -18.08 -15.52
CA ASP A 198 17.84 -19.45 -15.98
C ASP A 198 18.99 -20.34 -15.49
N ASN A 199 18.64 -21.47 -14.88
CA ASN A 199 19.56 -22.46 -14.30
C ASN A 199 20.45 -21.94 -13.16
N ALA A 200 20.17 -20.75 -12.60
CA ALA A 200 20.83 -20.30 -11.39
C ALA A 200 20.34 -21.10 -10.18
N LEU A 201 21.27 -21.38 -9.26
CA LEU A 201 20.96 -21.88 -7.93
C LEU A 201 20.95 -20.69 -6.98
N GLU A 202 19.82 -20.47 -6.32
CA GLU A 202 19.68 -19.37 -5.36
C GLU A 202 20.42 -19.74 -4.07
N ALA A 203 21.45 -18.97 -3.73
CA ALA A 203 22.33 -19.27 -2.61
C ALA A 203 21.55 -19.33 -1.28
N GLU A 204 20.53 -18.48 -1.12
CA GLU A 204 19.66 -18.41 0.04
C GLU A 204 18.73 -19.61 0.22
N ASP A 205 18.55 -20.41 -0.84
CA ASP A 205 17.75 -21.65 -0.81
C ASP A 205 18.65 -22.91 -0.76
N LEU A 206 19.98 -22.75 -0.87
CA LEU A 206 20.92 -23.88 -0.76
C LEU A 206 21.01 -24.41 0.67
N LYS A 207 21.04 -25.74 0.80
CA LYS A 207 21.20 -26.40 2.11
C LYS A 207 22.60 -26.17 2.67
N ILE A 208 22.68 -25.63 3.88
CA ILE A 208 23.93 -25.54 4.64
C ILE A 208 24.29 -26.93 5.17
N ILE A 209 25.47 -27.44 4.78
CA ILE A 209 25.98 -28.75 5.25
C ILE A 209 26.84 -28.57 6.49
N LYS A 210 27.66 -27.53 6.50
CA LYS A 210 28.59 -27.25 7.59
C LYS A 210 28.88 -25.75 7.64
N LYS A 211 29.09 -25.25 8.86
CA LYS A 211 29.46 -23.86 9.13
C LYS A 211 30.37 -23.85 10.35
N THR A 212 31.54 -23.22 10.26
CA THR A 212 32.48 -23.11 11.39
C THR A 212 32.06 -22.03 12.37
N ALA A 213 31.69 -20.85 11.87
CA ALA A 213 31.17 -19.73 12.65
C ALA A 213 30.30 -18.78 11.79
N GLY A 214 29.91 -17.64 12.36
CA GLY A 214 29.06 -16.63 11.73
C GLY A 214 27.57 -16.97 11.72
N LYS A 215 26.74 -15.99 11.36
CA LYS A 215 25.29 -16.10 11.23
C LYS A 215 24.92 -16.11 9.75
N VAL A 216 24.10 -17.08 9.35
CA VAL A 216 23.58 -17.17 7.97
C VAL A 216 22.11 -16.80 7.99
N THR A 217 21.73 -15.86 7.15
CA THR A 217 20.33 -15.40 7.00
C THR A 217 19.99 -15.25 5.53
N ARG A 218 18.72 -15.50 5.21
CA ARG A 218 18.12 -15.03 3.97
C ARG A 218 17.70 -13.59 4.17
N GLU A 219 18.08 -12.72 3.26
CA GLU A 219 17.56 -11.36 3.21
C GLU A 219 16.90 -11.12 1.85
N VAL A 220 15.70 -10.58 1.89
CA VAL A 220 14.96 -10.11 0.72
C VAL A 220 15.39 -8.67 0.49
N ILE A 221 15.77 -8.33 -0.74
CA ILE A 221 16.17 -6.97 -1.06
C ILE A 221 14.93 -6.08 -1.16
N HIS A 222 14.86 -5.09 -0.27
CA HIS A 222 13.86 -4.02 -0.24
C HIS A 222 14.50 -2.70 -0.65
N SER A 223 15.03 -2.59 -1.87
CA SER A 223 15.73 -1.38 -2.32
C SER A 223 14.79 -0.33 -2.94
N PHE A 224 15.14 0.94 -2.74
CA PHE A 224 14.54 2.08 -3.46
C PHE A 224 14.90 2.07 -4.95
N GLU A 225 16.08 1.51 -5.29
CA GLU A 225 16.58 1.35 -6.66
C GLU A 225 16.33 -0.07 -7.20
N GLU A 226 16.22 -0.25 -8.50
CA GLU A 226 16.11 -1.60 -9.10
C GLU A 226 17.45 -2.33 -9.02
N ILE A 227 17.58 -3.25 -8.05
CA ILE A 227 18.68 -4.23 -8.04
C ILE A 227 18.20 -5.48 -8.76
N ALA A 228 18.78 -5.77 -9.92
CA ALA A 228 18.49 -6.98 -10.70
C ALA A 228 19.19 -8.20 -10.09
N LEU A 229 18.62 -8.74 -9.01
CA LEU A 229 19.06 -10.00 -8.39
C LEU A 229 18.06 -11.13 -8.70
N SER A 230 18.58 -12.30 -9.06
CA SER A 230 17.75 -13.50 -9.21
C SER A 230 17.02 -13.77 -7.89
N GLY A 231 15.71 -14.00 -7.94
CA GLY A 231 14.90 -14.26 -6.74
C GLY A 231 14.68 -13.07 -5.81
N GLU A 232 15.30 -11.91 -6.07
CA GLU A 232 15.27 -10.69 -5.22
C GLU A 232 15.66 -10.96 -3.75
N ALA A 233 16.48 -11.98 -3.52
CA ALA A 233 17.00 -12.31 -2.20
C ALA A 233 18.46 -12.77 -2.33
N HIS A 234 19.19 -12.65 -1.24
CA HIS A 234 20.55 -13.18 -1.13
C HIS A 234 20.76 -13.88 0.21
N LEU A 235 21.78 -14.73 0.21
CA LEU A 235 22.34 -15.28 1.43
C LEU A 235 23.32 -14.27 2.03
N ILE A 236 23.08 -13.89 3.27
CA ILE A 236 24.03 -13.16 4.09
C ILE A 236 24.74 -14.13 5.01
N TRP A 237 26.06 -14.05 5.03
CA TRP A 237 26.89 -14.69 6.04
C TRP A 237 27.69 -13.62 6.78
N ALA A 238 27.18 -13.25 7.96
CA ALA A 238 27.73 -12.19 8.80
C ALA A 238 28.49 -12.78 10.00
N GLN A 239 29.29 -11.96 10.70
CA GLN A 239 30.02 -12.35 11.91
C GLN A 239 30.99 -13.53 11.70
N ALA A 240 31.46 -13.73 10.47
CA ALA A 240 32.52 -14.68 10.16
C ALA A 240 33.87 -13.95 10.14
N GLU A 241 34.92 -14.63 10.59
CA GLU A 241 36.28 -14.12 10.59
C GLU A 241 37.11 -14.75 9.46
N GLN A 242 38.30 -14.19 9.23
CA GLN A 242 39.21 -14.75 8.24
C GLN A 242 39.57 -16.20 8.61
N GLY A 243 39.29 -17.13 7.68
CA GLY A 243 39.56 -18.55 7.87
C GLY A 243 38.32 -19.38 8.20
N ASP A 244 37.20 -18.75 8.54
CA ASP A 244 35.92 -19.43 8.66
C ASP A 244 35.44 -20.01 7.33
N LYS A 245 34.58 -21.03 7.42
CA LYS A 245 34.04 -21.76 6.26
C LYS A 245 32.53 -21.95 6.37
N LEU A 246 31.87 -21.79 5.24
CA LEU A 246 30.47 -22.12 5.00
C LEU A 246 30.39 -23.09 3.83
N ASP A 247 29.92 -24.30 4.09
CA ASP A 247 29.76 -25.36 3.10
C ASP A 247 28.28 -25.46 2.69
N LEU A 248 27.99 -25.16 1.42
CA LEU A 248 26.65 -25.23 0.83
C LEU A 248 26.53 -26.46 -0.08
N LEU A 249 25.40 -27.15 -0.03
CA LEU A 249 25.08 -28.26 -0.92
C LEU A 249 24.72 -27.72 -2.31
N VAL A 250 25.58 -27.96 -3.29
CA VAL A 250 25.28 -27.71 -4.70
C VAL A 250 24.74 -29.01 -5.31
N PRO A 251 23.44 -29.09 -5.68
CA PRO A 251 22.90 -30.27 -6.34
C PRO A 251 23.50 -30.40 -7.75
N VAL A 252 23.96 -31.60 -8.10
CA VAL A 252 24.52 -31.92 -9.41
C VAL A 252 23.83 -33.18 -9.93
N GLU A 253 23.09 -33.06 -11.03
CA GLU A 253 22.30 -34.17 -11.59
C GLU A 253 23.15 -35.22 -12.31
N LYS A 254 24.26 -34.81 -12.93
CA LYS A 254 25.12 -35.69 -13.74
C LYS A 254 26.58 -35.50 -13.37
N THR A 255 27.35 -36.57 -13.34
CA THR A 255 28.81 -36.46 -13.17
C THR A 255 29.42 -35.75 -14.37
N GLY A 256 30.25 -34.73 -14.14
CA GLY A 256 30.86 -33.96 -15.21
C GLY A 256 31.77 -32.85 -14.73
N ARG A 257 32.34 -32.11 -15.69
CA ARG A 257 33.10 -30.89 -15.43
C ARG A 257 32.18 -29.68 -15.62
N TYR A 258 32.09 -28.85 -14.59
CA TYR A 258 31.23 -27.68 -14.56
C TYR A 258 32.07 -26.41 -14.36
N LYS A 259 31.64 -25.31 -14.97
CA LYS A 259 32.15 -23.97 -14.66
C LYS A 259 31.21 -23.33 -13.64
N LEU A 260 31.70 -23.12 -12.42
CA LEU A 260 30.96 -22.38 -11.40
C LEU A 260 31.14 -20.88 -11.61
N LYS A 261 30.03 -20.15 -11.63
CA LYS A 261 30.00 -18.69 -11.52
C LYS A 261 29.17 -18.34 -10.29
N MET A 262 29.62 -17.37 -9.53
CA MET A 262 28.90 -16.87 -8.36
C MET A 262 28.71 -15.36 -8.52
N GLN A 263 27.52 -14.88 -8.20
CA GLN A 263 27.21 -13.46 -8.12
C GLN A 263 27.14 -13.07 -6.65
N PHE A 264 27.87 -12.03 -6.27
CA PHE A 264 27.88 -11.49 -4.92
C PHE A 264 27.36 -10.06 -4.95
N THR A 265 26.63 -9.68 -3.92
CA THR A 265 26.28 -8.28 -3.64
C THR A 265 27.35 -7.67 -2.74
N LYS A 266 27.71 -6.41 -2.99
CA LYS A 266 28.64 -5.67 -2.12
C LYS A 266 27.82 -4.74 -1.23
N ALA A 267 27.86 -4.96 0.09
CA ALA A 267 27.38 -3.97 1.05
C ALA A 267 28.45 -2.89 1.24
N MET A 268 28.07 -1.61 1.23
CA MET A 268 28.95 -0.53 1.67
C MET A 268 28.81 -0.39 3.19
N TYR A 269 29.77 -0.95 3.93
CA TYR A 269 29.94 -0.83 5.39
C TYR A 269 28.74 -1.26 6.25
N CYS A 270 28.88 -2.43 6.88
CA CYS A 270 28.30 -2.65 8.21
C CYS A 270 29.44 -2.36 9.19
N GLY A 271 29.34 -1.27 9.94
CA GLY A 271 30.28 -0.97 11.03
C GLY A 271 30.19 -2.01 12.15
#